data_AF-A0A7K0LRE8-F1
#
_entry.id   AF-A0A7K0LRE8-F1
#
_cell.length_a   1.000
_cell.length_b   1.000
_cell.length_c   1.000
_cell.angle_alpha   90.00
_cell.angle_beta   90.00
_cell.angle_gamma   90.00
#
_symmetry.space_group_name_H-M   'P 1'
#
loop_
_entity.id
_entity.type
_entity.pdbx_description
1 polymer ?
#
loop_
_entity_poly.entity_id
_entity_poly.type
_entity_poly.pdbx_seq_one_letter_code
_entity_poly.pdbx_strand_id
1 'polypeptide(L)'
;MNWKGRRDVGTDETLAVLSNNLVYASMLAYTVSMVAFAVSFASGRGRSDGSAAVRADAAVAQSAAGSDPGAVATLERTAPAEGREPGRRAGNVAMSVMWLGALLLLGAVIARGLSAGRVPWGNMYEFSLTSALGISLTFLVLSLRRDLRWLGLFVVTPVLLTLGIAIAVLYTDSAPLVPALKSWWLVIH
;
A
#
# COMPACT_ATOMS: atom_id res chain seq x y z
N MET A 1 9.31 28.19 33.91
CA MET A 1 9.02 26.76 34.12
C MET A 1 9.09 26.06 32.76
N ASN A 2 10.19 25.36 32.47
CA ASN A 2 10.39 24.67 31.18
C ASN A 2 10.06 23.19 31.35
N TRP A 3 8.80 22.83 31.09
CA TRP A 3 8.27 21.47 31.20
C TRP A 3 8.75 20.52 30.09
N LYS A 4 9.61 20.96 29.16
CA LYS A 4 9.95 20.22 27.95
C LYS A 4 11.23 19.34 28.04
N GLY A 5 11.90 19.29 29.19
CA GLY A 5 13.31 18.91 29.26
C GLY A 5 13.70 17.75 30.18
N ARG A 6 12.89 16.69 30.33
CA ARG A 6 13.31 15.48 31.05
C ARG A 6 12.79 14.20 30.38
N ARG A 7 13.13 14.01 29.11
CA ARG A 7 13.16 12.65 28.55
C ARG A 7 14.52 12.07 28.89
N ASP A 8 14.53 10.97 29.61
CA ASP A 8 15.72 10.19 29.89
C ASP A 8 16.18 9.49 28.61
N VAL A 9 17.50 9.35 28.45
CA VAL A 9 18.13 8.75 27.26
C VAL A 9 17.53 7.38 26.90
N GLY A 10 17.08 6.62 27.90
CA GLY A 10 16.41 5.32 27.70
C GLY A 10 15.07 5.41 26.97
N THR A 11 14.29 6.48 27.16
CA THR A 11 13.02 6.68 26.42
C THR A 11 13.27 6.99 24.94
N ASP A 12 14.28 7.79 24.62
CA ASP A 12 14.61 8.15 23.24
C ASP A 12 15.17 6.94 22.48
N GLU A 13 15.99 6.12 23.13
CA GLU A 13 16.48 4.85 22.60
C GLU A 13 15.32 3.86 22.37
N THR A 14 14.40 3.74 23.32
CA THR A 14 13.22 2.87 23.19
C THR A 14 12.34 3.30 22.00
N LEU A 15 12.14 4.61 21.80
CA LEU A 15 11.38 5.13 20.67
C LEU A 15 12.08 4.88 19.33
N ALA A 16 13.42 4.94 19.29
CA ALA A 16 14.20 4.61 18.11
C ALA A 16 14.08 3.12 17.74
N VAL A 17 14.19 2.22 18.72
CA VAL A 17 13.99 0.78 18.53
C VAL A 17 12.56 0.48 18.08
N LEU A 18 11.57 1.12 18.70
CA LEU A 18 10.17 1.00 18.32
C LEU A 18 9.95 1.44 16.87
N SER A 19 10.49 2.59 16.48
CA SER A 19 10.44 3.08 15.10
C SER A 19 10.99 2.03 14.13
N ASN A 20 12.18 1.50 14.40
CA ASN A 20 12.82 0.51 13.53
C ASN A 20 11.95 -0.76 13.37
N ASN A 21 11.42 -1.28 14.49
CA ASN A 21 10.53 -2.44 14.48
C ASN A 21 9.24 -2.17 13.68
N LEU A 22 8.67 -0.95 13.80
CA LEU A 22 7.50 -0.55 13.04
C LEU A 22 7.79 -0.44 11.54
N VAL A 23 8.98 0.01 11.14
CA VAL A 23 9.38 0.01 9.71
C VAL A 23 9.43 -1.43 9.20
N TYR A 24 10.10 -2.35 9.90
CA TYR A 24 10.14 -3.77 9.51
C TYR A 24 8.75 -4.40 9.44
N ALA A 25 7.90 -4.15 10.44
CA ALA A 25 6.52 -4.62 10.44
C ALA A 25 5.71 -4.05 9.26
N SER A 26 5.90 -2.77 8.92
CA SER A 26 5.25 -2.14 7.77
C SER A 26 5.70 -2.78 6.45
N MET A 27 6.98 -3.14 6.30
CA MET A 27 7.49 -3.82 5.10
C MET A 27 6.89 -5.21 4.93
N LEU A 28 6.76 -5.97 6.01
CA LEU A 28 6.06 -7.26 5.99
C LEU A 28 4.60 -7.07 5.55
N ALA A 29 3.89 -6.09 6.12
CA ALA A 29 2.53 -5.78 5.72
C ALA A 29 2.44 -5.39 4.23
N TYR A 30 3.29 -4.49 3.75
CA TYR A 30 3.32 -4.11 2.33
C TYR A 30 3.64 -5.29 1.41
N THR A 31 4.50 -6.22 1.85
CA THR A 31 4.81 -7.44 1.08
C THR A 31 3.58 -8.34 0.96
N VAL A 32 2.87 -8.58 2.07
CA VAL A 32 1.61 -9.34 2.06
C VAL A 32 0.55 -8.65 1.20
N SER A 33 0.44 -7.31 1.29
CA SER A 33 -0.44 -6.51 0.45
C SER A 33 -0.09 -6.66 -1.03
N MET A 34 1.20 -6.60 -1.39
CA MET A 34 1.68 -6.78 -2.76
C MET A 34 1.30 -8.14 -3.33
N VAL A 35 1.48 -9.22 -2.57
CA VAL A 35 1.08 -10.57 -3.00
C VAL A 35 -0.44 -10.65 -3.19
N ALA A 36 -1.21 -10.10 -2.26
CA ALA A 36 -2.68 -10.09 -2.36
C ALA A 36 -3.18 -9.26 -3.57
N PHE A 37 -2.54 -8.11 -3.85
CA PHE A 37 -2.81 -7.32 -5.06
C PHE A 37 -2.44 -8.10 -6.33
N ALA A 38 -1.29 -8.79 -6.35
CA ALA A 38 -0.88 -9.61 -7.49
C ALA A 38 -1.87 -10.75 -7.76
N VAL A 39 -2.35 -11.44 -6.73
CA VAL A 39 -3.39 -12.48 -6.84
C VAL A 39 -4.70 -11.90 -7.38
N SER A 40 -5.12 -10.73 -6.88
CA SER A 40 -6.32 -10.03 -7.36
C SER A 40 -6.18 -9.64 -8.84
N PHE A 41 -5.01 -9.13 -9.22
CA PHE A 41 -4.67 -8.67 -10.57
C PHE A 41 -4.53 -9.82 -11.58
N ALA A 42 -4.02 -10.98 -11.17
CA ALA A 42 -3.98 -12.20 -11.98
C ALA A 42 -5.38 -12.81 -12.17
N SER A 43 -6.18 -12.86 -11.10
CA SER A 43 -7.54 -13.41 -11.11
C SER A 43 -8.53 -12.57 -11.95
N GLY A 44 -8.24 -11.28 -12.15
CA GLY A 44 -9.03 -10.38 -13.00
C GLY A 44 -8.82 -10.58 -14.50
N ARG A 45 -7.60 -10.93 -14.95
CA ARG A 45 -7.27 -11.13 -16.38
C ARG A 45 -7.76 -12.46 -16.95
N GLY A 46 -7.75 -13.54 -16.17
CA GLY A 46 -8.26 -14.84 -16.64
C GLY A 46 -9.75 -14.82 -17.06
N ARG A 47 -10.52 -13.83 -16.58
CA ARG A 47 -11.94 -13.68 -16.92
C ARG A 47 -12.21 -12.83 -18.16
N SER A 48 -11.37 -11.83 -18.50
CA SER A 48 -11.53 -11.11 -19.77
C SER A 48 -11.36 -12.07 -20.95
N ASP A 49 -10.43 -13.01 -20.79
CA ASP A 49 -10.09 -13.99 -21.83
C ASP A 49 -11.14 -15.12 -21.88
N GLY A 50 -11.55 -15.65 -20.73
CA GLY A 50 -12.61 -16.67 -20.65
C GLY A 50 -14.01 -16.15 -21.05
N SER A 51 -14.36 -14.91 -20.71
CA SER A 51 -15.61 -14.29 -21.15
C SER A 51 -15.63 -14.01 -22.65
N ALA A 52 -14.47 -13.67 -23.24
CA ALA A 52 -14.33 -13.52 -24.68
C ALA A 52 -14.48 -14.86 -25.41
N ALA A 53 -13.89 -15.93 -24.87
CA ALA A 53 -14.05 -17.29 -25.40
C ALA A 53 -15.52 -17.77 -25.31
N VAL A 54 -16.19 -17.60 -24.16
CA VAL A 54 -17.61 -17.98 -23.99
C VAL A 54 -18.52 -17.14 -24.90
N ARG A 55 -18.24 -15.85 -25.10
CA ARG A 55 -18.97 -15.01 -26.07
C ARG A 55 -18.73 -15.44 -27.51
N ALA A 56 -17.51 -15.85 -27.86
CA ALA A 56 -17.19 -16.38 -29.18
C ALA A 56 -17.92 -17.70 -29.43
N ASP A 57 -17.92 -18.61 -28.46
CA ASP A 57 -18.59 -19.91 -28.55
C ASP A 57 -20.13 -19.75 -28.63
N ALA A 58 -20.70 -18.82 -27.85
CA ALA A 58 -22.12 -18.48 -27.94
C ALA A 58 -22.51 -17.81 -29.27
N ALA A 59 -21.61 -17.02 -29.87
CA ALA A 59 -21.84 -16.43 -31.20
C ALA A 59 -21.76 -17.47 -32.33
N VAL A 60 -20.87 -18.47 -32.19
CA VAL A 60 -20.77 -19.61 -33.11
C VAL A 60 -22.01 -20.50 -33.00
N ALA A 61 -22.48 -20.77 -31.77
CA ALA A 61 -23.72 -21.52 -31.53
C ALA A 61 -24.96 -20.80 -32.10
N GLN A 62 -25.06 -19.47 -31.97
CA GLN A 62 -26.13 -18.68 -32.58
C GLN A 62 -26.07 -18.68 -34.11
N SER A 63 -24.88 -18.71 -34.70
CA SER A 63 -24.71 -18.78 -36.15
C SER A 63 -25.07 -20.17 -36.72
N ALA A 64 -24.89 -21.22 -35.91
CA ALA A 64 -25.24 -22.60 -36.28
C ALA A 64 -26.73 -22.93 -36.12
N ALA A 65 -27.46 -22.18 -35.27
CA ALA A 65 -28.86 -22.47 -34.96
C ALA A 65 -29.88 -22.01 -36.01
N GLY A 66 -29.47 -21.26 -37.05
CA GLY A 66 -30.34 -20.84 -38.14
C GLY A 66 -31.31 -19.72 -37.76
N SER A 67 -31.43 -18.74 -38.64
CA SER A 67 -32.25 -17.53 -38.47
C SER A 67 -33.74 -17.84 -38.65
N ASP A 68 -34.42 -18.30 -37.60
CA ASP A 68 -35.87 -18.38 -37.60
C ASP A 68 -36.47 -17.01 -37.19
N PRO A 69 -37.16 -16.27 -38.10
CA PRO A 69 -37.50 -14.85 -37.87
C PRO A 69 -38.53 -14.58 -36.76
N GLY A 70 -39.02 -15.61 -36.07
CA GLY A 70 -40.02 -15.52 -35.00
C GLY A 70 -39.57 -16.06 -33.64
N ALA A 71 -38.35 -16.61 -33.53
CA ALA A 71 -37.87 -17.20 -32.28
C ALA A 71 -37.36 -16.12 -31.32
N VAL A 72 -38.19 -15.72 -30.36
CA VAL A 72 -37.75 -14.91 -29.22
C VAL A 72 -36.86 -15.77 -28.31
N ALA A 73 -35.54 -15.61 -28.45
CA ALA A 73 -34.57 -16.25 -27.58
C ALA A 73 -34.66 -15.65 -26.17
N THR A 74 -35.36 -16.34 -25.27
CA THR A 74 -35.37 -16.01 -23.85
C THR A 74 -33.98 -16.33 -23.29
N LEU A 75 -33.13 -15.31 -23.12
CA LEU A 75 -31.88 -15.46 -22.40
C LEU A 75 -32.19 -15.65 -20.92
N GLU A 76 -32.35 -16.91 -20.51
CA GLU A 76 -32.36 -17.26 -19.09
C GLU A 76 -30.98 -16.90 -18.54
N ARG A 77 -30.88 -15.73 -17.91
CA ARG A 77 -29.71 -15.34 -17.15
C ARG A 77 -29.67 -16.25 -15.93
N THR A 78 -28.96 -17.37 -16.06
CA THR A 78 -28.45 -18.12 -14.92
C THR A 78 -27.72 -17.12 -14.04
N ALA A 79 -28.35 -16.75 -12.92
CA ALA A 79 -27.74 -15.90 -11.92
C ALA A 79 -26.41 -16.58 -11.55
N PRO A 80 -25.26 -15.89 -11.61
CA PRO A 80 -24.01 -16.50 -11.23
C PRO A 80 -24.16 -16.97 -9.79
N ALA A 81 -23.93 -18.26 -9.55
CA ALA A 81 -23.94 -18.84 -8.22
C ALA A 81 -23.18 -17.93 -7.25
N GLU A 82 -23.75 -17.70 -6.07
CA GLU A 82 -23.29 -16.80 -5.00
C GLU A 82 -21.95 -17.21 -4.34
N GLY A 83 -20.98 -17.73 -5.10
CA GLY A 83 -19.62 -17.92 -4.66
C GLY A 83 -18.89 -16.59 -4.63
N ARG A 84 -18.81 -15.91 -3.47
CA ARG A 84 -18.08 -14.63 -3.34
C ARG A 84 -16.70 -14.72 -4.00
N GLU A 85 -16.60 -14.10 -5.17
CA GLU A 85 -15.46 -13.95 -6.08
C GLU A 85 -14.06 -13.95 -5.41
N PRO A 86 -13.22 -14.99 -5.61
CA PRO A 86 -11.88 -15.08 -5.01
C PRO A 86 -10.99 -13.85 -5.26
N GLY A 87 -11.05 -13.28 -6.47
CA GLY A 87 -10.27 -12.08 -6.84
C GLY A 87 -10.72 -10.81 -6.10
N ARG A 88 -12.01 -10.70 -5.76
CA ARG A 88 -12.57 -9.58 -4.98
C ARG A 88 -12.18 -9.71 -3.50
N ARG A 89 -12.18 -10.94 -2.96
CA ARG A 89 -11.70 -11.21 -1.60
C ARG A 89 -10.22 -10.85 -1.46
N ALA A 90 -9.38 -11.31 -2.39
CA ALA A 90 -7.95 -10.99 -2.41
C ALA A 90 -7.70 -9.47 -2.48
N GLY A 91 -8.44 -8.74 -3.31
CA GLY A 91 -8.33 -7.28 -3.40
C GLY A 91 -8.78 -6.55 -2.12
N ASN A 92 -9.79 -7.06 -1.40
CA ASN A 92 -10.19 -6.51 -0.10
C ASN A 92 -9.09 -6.74 0.95
N VAL A 93 -8.54 -7.95 1.01
CA VAL A 93 -7.42 -8.28 1.90
C VAL A 93 -6.22 -7.37 1.59
N ALA A 94 -5.88 -7.19 0.32
CA ALA A 94 -4.78 -6.33 -0.11
C ALA A 94 -4.95 -4.89 0.41
N MET A 95 -6.16 -4.32 0.28
CA MET A 95 -6.48 -2.98 0.79
C MET A 95 -6.42 -2.90 2.32
N SER A 96 -6.96 -3.87 3.04
CA SER A 96 -6.91 -3.89 4.51
C SER A 96 -5.47 -3.97 5.02
N VAL A 97 -4.65 -4.80 4.39
CA VAL A 97 -3.23 -4.93 4.76
C VAL A 97 -2.42 -3.70 4.32
N MET A 98 -2.78 -3.05 3.20
CA MET A 98 -2.17 -1.77 2.78
C MET A 98 -2.42 -0.67 3.82
N TRP A 99 -3.64 -0.55 4.33
CA TRP A 99 -3.98 0.36 5.42
C TRP A 99 -3.16 0.07 6.68
N LEU A 100 -3.07 -1.21 7.06
CA LEU A 100 -2.25 -1.62 8.21
C LEU A 100 -0.77 -1.23 8.01
N GLY A 101 -0.19 -1.50 6.84
CA GLY A 101 1.19 -1.11 6.52
C GLY A 101 1.40 0.41 6.57
N ALA A 102 0.46 1.20 6.07
CA ALA A 102 0.51 2.65 6.14
C ALA A 102 0.43 3.18 7.57
N LEU A 103 -0.42 2.60 8.42
CA LEU A 103 -0.54 2.97 9.83
C LEU A 103 0.71 2.61 10.63
N LEU A 104 1.30 1.44 10.38
CA LEU A 104 2.58 1.05 10.99
C LEU A 104 3.71 1.99 10.57
N LEU A 105 3.78 2.33 9.28
CA LEU A 105 4.78 3.28 8.78
C LEU A 105 4.59 4.69 9.34
N LEU A 106 3.33 5.14 9.49
CA LEU A 106 3.01 6.41 10.17
C LEU A 106 3.49 6.38 11.62
N GLY A 107 3.21 5.30 12.35
CA GLY A 107 3.71 5.10 13.71
C GLY A 107 5.24 5.15 13.78
N ALA A 108 5.93 4.53 12.81
CA ALA A 108 7.38 4.59 12.72
C ALA A 108 7.89 6.02 12.54
N VAL A 109 7.33 6.76 11.59
CA VAL A 109 7.70 8.17 11.33
C VAL A 109 7.47 9.05 12.56
N ILE A 110 6.35 8.86 13.28
CA ILE A 110 6.05 9.61 14.51
C ILE A 110 7.06 9.24 15.60
N ALA A 111 7.29 7.96 15.86
CA ALA A 111 8.25 7.50 16.85
C ALA A 111 9.66 8.03 16.55
N ARG A 112 10.05 8.08 15.27
CA ARG A 112 11.31 8.65 14.79
C ARG A 112 11.41 10.16 15.04
N GLY A 113 10.37 10.93 14.72
CA GLY A 113 10.36 12.37 14.98
C GLY A 113 10.41 12.68 16.48
N LEU A 114 9.72 11.86 17.29
CA LEU A 114 9.76 11.97 18.75
C LEU A 114 11.17 11.66 19.28
N SER A 115 11.80 10.55 18.90
CA SER A 115 13.15 10.18 19.37
C SER A 115 14.19 11.25 18.98
N ALA A 116 14.10 11.78 17.76
CA ALA A 116 15.03 12.80 17.27
C ALA A 116 14.76 14.21 17.83
N GLY A 117 13.57 14.46 18.40
CA GLY A 117 13.14 15.77 18.92
C GLY A 117 12.98 16.85 17.84
N ARG A 118 12.85 16.45 16.57
CA ARG A 118 12.75 17.32 15.39
C ARG A 118 11.85 16.68 14.32
N VAL A 119 11.44 17.46 13.34
CA VAL A 119 10.69 16.95 12.18
C VAL A 119 11.59 15.97 11.40
N PRO A 120 11.08 14.78 11.01
CA PRO A 120 11.88 13.72 10.40
C PRO A 120 12.16 13.97 8.90
N TRP A 121 12.78 15.11 8.58
CA TRP A 121 13.24 15.50 7.24
C TRP A 121 14.75 15.75 7.18
N GLY A 122 15.46 15.51 8.29
CA GLY A 122 16.88 15.86 8.39
C GLY A 122 17.81 14.90 7.65
N ASN A 123 17.31 13.73 7.23
CA ASN A 123 18.12 12.68 6.62
C ASN A 123 17.39 11.96 5.48
N MET A 124 18.14 11.45 4.50
CA MET A 124 17.64 10.70 3.34
C MET A 124 16.82 9.47 3.73
N TYR A 125 17.18 8.79 4.82
CA TYR A 125 16.37 7.70 5.39
C TYR A 125 14.95 8.18 5.74
N GLU A 126 14.86 9.25 6.53
CA GLU A 126 13.60 9.79 7.04
C GLU A 126 12.75 10.40 5.93
N PHE A 127 13.40 11.04 4.95
CA PHE A 127 12.76 11.49 3.71
C PHE A 127 12.18 10.33 2.90
N SER A 128 12.90 9.20 2.81
CA SER A 128 12.41 8.01 2.11
C SER A 128 11.21 7.38 2.83
N LEU A 129 11.21 7.32 4.16
CA LEU A 129 10.07 6.82 4.93
C LEU A 129 8.84 7.71 4.78
N THR A 130 9.01 9.03 4.90
CA THR A 130 7.91 10.00 4.82
C THR A 130 7.34 10.10 3.40
N SER A 131 8.17 10.02 2.36
CA SER A 131 7.72 9.97 0.97
C SER A 131 6.98 8.68 0.65
N ALA A 132 7.48 7.52 1.09
CA ALA A 132 6.78 6.24 0.97
C ALA A 132 5.41 6.28 1.66
N LEU A 133 5.35 6.88 2.87
CA LEU A 133 4.09 7.10 3.58
C LEU A 133 3.14 8.03 2.80
N GLY A 134 3.65 9.14 2.28
CA GLY A 134 2.87 10.10 1.49
C GLY A 134 2.26 9.48 0.23
N ILE A 135 3.04 8.66 -0.49
CA ILE A 135 2.56 7.91 -1.67
C ILE A 135 1.48 6.92 -1.26
N SER A 136 1.72 6.11 -0.21
CA SER A 136 0.74 5.14 0.29
C SER A 136 -0.58 5.81 0.72
N LEU A 137 -0.50 6.90 1.49
CA LEU A 137 -1.69 7.64 1.94
C LEU A 137 -2.44 8.28 0.77
N THR A 138 -1.71 8.86 -0.19
CA THR A 138 -2.33 9.45 -1.40
C THR A 138 -3.10 8.39 -2.17
N PHE A 139 -2.50 7.22 -2.38
CA PHE A 139 -3.16 6.08 -3.01
C PHE A 139 -4.41 5.62 -2.22
N LEU A 140 -4.30 5.49 -0.89
CA LEU A 140 -5.40 5.07 -0.04
C LEU A 140 -6.56 6.06 -0.06
N VAL A 141 -6.29 7.36 0.03
CA VAL A 141 -7.30 8.42 -0.03
C VAL A 141 -7.98 8.47 -1.40
N LEU A 142 -7.22 8.35 -2.49
CA LEU A 142 -7.80 8.27 -3.84
C LEU A 142 -8.66 7.01 -3.99
N SER A 143 -8.25 5.90 -3.39
CA SER A 143 -8.99 4.64 -3.39
C SER A 143 -10.32 4.71 -2.63
N LEU A 144 -10.52 5.69 -1.74
CA LEU A 144 -11.82 5.94 -1.10
C LEU A 144 -12.84 6.57 -2.05
N ARG A 145 -12.37 7.31 -3.06
CA ARG A 145 -13.24 8.01 -4.03
C ARG A 145 -13.42 7.25 -5.34
N ARG A 146 -12.40 6.47 -5.75
CA ARG A 146 -12.43 5.68 -6.98
C ARG A 146 -11.89 4.28 -6.70
N ASP A 147 -12.47 3.27 -7.32
CA ASP A 147 -11.98 1.89 -7.22
C ASP A 147 -10.67 1.68 -8.02
N LEU A 148 -9.56 2.20 -7.47
CA LEU A 148 -8.22 2.14 -8.07
C LEU A 148 -7.43 0.90 -7.62
N ARG A 149 -8.11 -0.19 -7.26
CA ARG A 149 -7.49 -1.41 -6.72
C ARG A 149 -6.50 -2.06 -7.69
N TRP A 150 -6.75 -1.94 -8.99
CA TRP A 150 -5.84 -2.39 -10.05
C TRP A 150 -4.49 -1.65 -10.03
N LEU A 151 -4.49 -0.39 -9.59
CA LEU A 151 -3.28 0.41 -9.43
C LEU A 151 -2.47 0.05 -8.17
N GLY A 152 -3.10 -0.64 -7.20
CA GLY A 152 -2.48 -0.97 -5.92
C GLY A 152 -1.17 -1.74 -6.05
N LEU A 153 -1.09 -2.68 -7.01
CA LEU A 153 0.15 -3.41 -7.29
C LEU A 153 1.28 -2.47 -7.76
N PHE A 154 0.98 -1.56 -8.68
CA PHE A 154 1.96 -0.61 -9.21
C PHE A 154 2.40 0.46 -8.21
N VAL A 155 1.61 0.70 -7.16
CA VAL A 155 1.96 1.64 -6.08
C VAL A 155 2.74 0.94 -4.97
N VAL A 156 2.30 -0.24 -4.53
CA VAL A 156 2.95 -0.94 -3.41
C VAL A 156 4.37 -1.42 -3.77
N THR A 157 4.62 -1.79 -5.03
CA THR A 157 5.96 -2.22 -5.48
C THR A 157 7.02 -1.14 -5.31
N PRO A 158 6.89 0.09 -5.84
CA PRO A 158 7.87 1.15 -5.62
C PRO A 158 7.93 1.59 -4.15
N VAL A 159 6.82 1.60 -3.42
CA VAL A 159 6.83 1.87 -1.96
C VAL A 159 7.72 0.86 -1.22
N LEU A 160 7.54 -0.44 -1.50
CA LEU A 160 8.33 -1.50 -0.90
C LEU A 160 9.81 -1.40 -1.29
N LEU A 161 10.09 -1.07 -2.55
CA LEU A 161 11.45 -0.86 -3.05
C LEU A 161 12.12 0.33 -2.34
N THR A 162 11.42 1.45 -2.20
CA THR A 162 11.91 2.63 -1.47
C THR A 162 12.22 2.28 -0.01
N LEU A 163 11.34 1.55 0.67
CA LEU A 163 11.60 1.08 2.04
C LEU A 163 12.79 0.11 2.11
N GLY A 164 12.91 -0.79 1.13
CA GLY A 164 14.03 -1.71 1.02
C GLY A 164 15.37 -0.98 0.85
N ILE A 165 15.43 0.00 -0.05
CA ILE A 165 16.62 0.85 -0.25
C ILE A 165 16.91 1.71 0.99
N ALA A 166 15.85 2.25 1.61
CA ALA A 166 15.97 3.05 2.83
C ALA A 166 16.70 2.26 3.92
N ILE A 167 16.37 0.98 4.11
CA ILE A 167 17.03 0.13 5.11
C ILE A 167 18.38 -0.41 4.63
N ALA A 168 18.49 -0.83 3.37
CA ALA A 168 19.69 -1.52 2.90
C ALA A 168 20.90 -0.57 2.71
N VAL A 169 20.65 0.67 2.29
CA VAL A 169 21.72 1.60 1.87
C VAL A 169 21.69 2.89 2.66
N LEU A 170 20.50 3.41 2.96
CA LEU A 170 20.33 4.73 3.57
C LEU A 170 20.17 4.67 5.09
N TYR A 171 20.18 3.49 5.69
CA TYR A 171 19.91 3.35 7.12
C TYR A 171 20.92 4.18 7.92
N THR A 172 20.39 5.01 8.81
CA THR A 172 21.18 5.85 9.70
C THR A 172 20.58 5.73 11.08
N ASP A 173 21.41 5.51 12.09
CA ASP A 173 20.95 5.46 13.47
C ASP A 173 20.26 6.76 13.86
N SER A 174 19.29 6.64 14.76
CA SER A 174 18.62 7.78 15.38
C SER A 174 19.56 8.46 16.39
N ALA A 175 20.75 8.86 15.96
CA ALA A 175 21.72 9.51 16.83
C ALA A 175 21.29 10.97 17.10
N PRO A 176 21.49 11.51 18.32
CA PRO A 176 21.38 12.93 18.58
C PRO A 176 22.31 13.71 17.65
N LEU A 177 21.83 14.81 17.06
CA LEU A 177 22.63 15.67 16.20
C LEU A 177 23.91 16.13 16.93
N VAL A 178 25.05 16.05 16.24
CA VAL A 178 26.30 16.70 16.67
C VAL A 178 26.00 18.19 16.92
N PRO A 179 26.50 18.81 18.01
CA PRO A 179 26.03 20.12 18.49
C PRO A 179 26.07 21.31 17.51
N ALA A 180 26.67 21.16 16.33
CA ALA A 180 26.87 22.24 15.35
C ALA A 180 25.64 22.56 14.45
N LEU A 181 24.62 21.69 14.36
CA LEU A 181 23.44 21.89 13.48
C LEU A 181 22.14 22.29 14.22
N LYS A 182 22.25 23.00 15.35
CA LYS A 182 21.09 23.51 16.11
C LYS A 182 20.63 24.91 15.69
N SER A 183 20.81 25.32 14.42
CA SER A 183 20.37 26.64 13.97
C SER A 183 18.93 26.63 13.44
N TRP A 184 18.16 27.66 13.80
CA TRP A 184 16.76 27.88 13.35
C TRP A 184 16.66 28.12 11.83
N TRP A 185 17.79 28.32 11.17
CA TRP A 185 17.89 28.69 9.76
C TRP A 185 17.46 27.56 8.80
N LEU A 186 17.62 26.29 9.20
CA LEU A 186 17.22 25.07 8.45
C LEU A 186 15.69 24.87 8.34
N VAL A 187 14.90 25.65 9.09
CA VAL A 187 13.43 25.59 9.05
C VAL A 187 12.84 26.63 8.09
N ILE A 188 13.56 27.73 7.82
CA ILE A 188 13.04 28.87 7.03
C ILE A 188 13.50 28.84 5.57
N HIS A 189 14.67 28.29 5.25
CA HIS A 189 15.24 28.41 3.91
C HIS A 189 14.83 27.27 3.00
#